data_AF-A0A3P7DDV9-F1
#
_entry.id   AF-A0A3P7DDV9-F1
#
_cell.length_a   1.000
_cell.length_b   1.000
_cell.length_c   1.000
_cell.angle_alpha   90.00
_cell.angle_beta   90.00
_cell.angle_gamma   90.00
#
_symmetry.space_group_name_H-M   'P 1'
#
loop_
_entity.id
_entity.type
_entity.pdbx_description
1 polymer ?
#
loop_
_entity_poly.entity_id
_entity_poly.type
_entity_poly.pdbx_seq_one_letter_code
_entity_poly.pdbx_strand_id
1 'polypeptide(L)'
;MASSVFVGLLKHSMDLPPLSELEVPEIKMTSVPLLAAAIHMGKFCDRQSKVLLLEFMLCNQEHHDPRKCLTEGKEVTSCGLKFLGLLKKNCADQFTDYFQCIYKHGGRTFSIENCRKLQYPLDECIKMKIGQERPELGYFNRVRLIDTNRPRPTPKPAPMPERIPDMPDFDSMPDPETLEARKYLNEAMRVYIDCKYVNFLYLNEVIENPTCNASDVHLQRCHFSSPELKLAKKDTLALNETRFYEQ
;
A
#
# COMPACT_ATOMS: atom_id res chain seq x y z
N MET A 1 35.01 23.77 34.07
CA MET A 1 34.18 24.81 33.43
C MET A 1 34.27 24.64 31.92
N ALA A 2 33.30 23.94 31.31
CA ALA A 2 32.95 24.00 29.89
C ALA A 2 31.82 22.98 29.64
N SER A 3 30.63 23.29 30.13
CA SER A 3 29.39 22.55 29.84
C SER A 3 28.35 23.56 29.36
N SER A 4 28.52 24.00 28.13
CA SER A 4 27.57 24.76 27.31
C SER A 4 28.32 24.91 25.98
N VAL A 5 27.87 24.44 24.82
CA VAL A 5 26.61 24.76 24.18
C VAL A 5 26.37 23.69 23.08
N PHE A 6 25.37 22.83 23.25
CA PHE A 6 24.67 22.19 22.12
C PHE A 6 23.26 21.78 22.55
N VAL A 7 22.53 22.70 23.19
CA VAL A 7 21.10 22.53 23.48
C VAL A 7 20.37 23.50 22.58
N GLY A 8 20.08 23.06 21.37
CA GLY A 8 19.44 23.93 20.38
C GLY A 8 18.93 23.19 19.17
N LEU A 9 18.24 22.04 19.33
CA LEU A 9 17.30 21.54 18.31
C LEU A 9 16.41 20.35 18.74
N LEU A 10 15.92 20.24 19.98
CA LEU A 10 14.97 19.17 20.33
C LEU A 10 13.76 19.75 21.05
N LYS A 11 12.63 19.81 20.32
CA LYS A 11 11.33 20.34 20.79
C LYS A 11 10.55 19.32 21.65
N HIS A 12 11.10 18.13 21.87
CA HIS A 12 10.57 17.09 22.76
C HIS A 12 11.71 16.55 23.63
N SER A 13 11.50 16.49 24.94
CA SER A 13 12.35 15.73 25.85
C SER A 13 12.20 14.25 25.53
N MET A 14 13.16 13.70 24.80
CA MET A 14 13.18 12.27 24.50
C MET A 14 14.03 11.54 25.55
N ASP A 15 13.53 10.41 26.05
CA ASP A 15 14.27 9.57 26.99
C ASP A 15 15.38 8.79 26.28
N LEU A 16 16.60 9.34 26.23
CA LEU A 16 17.75 8.64 25.68
C LEU A 16 18.41 7.73 26.72
N PRO A 17 18.86 6.53 26.34
CA PRO A 17 19.65 5.67 27.22
C PRO A 17 21.00 6.31 27.57
N PRO A 18 21.63 5.91 28.68
CA PRO A 18 22.94 6.43 29.08
C PRO A 18 24.03 6.02 28.09
N LEU A 19 25.08 6.85 27.96
CA LEU A 19 26.22 6.63 27.06
C LEU A 19 26.93 5.29 27.30
N SER A 20 26.99 4.83 28.55
CA SER A 20 27.59 3.55 28.92
C SER A 20 26.91 2.35 28.26
N GLU A 21 25.63 2.46 27.93
CA GLU A 21 24.92 1.42 27.22
C GLU A 21 25.23 1.42 25.71
N LEU A 22 25.69 2.53 25.15
CA LEU A 22 26.01 2.65 23.73
C LEU A 22 27.44 2.22 23.37
N GLU A 23 28.32 2.10 24.36
CA GLU A 23 29.72 1.73 24.14
C GLU A 23 29.85 0.26 23.74
N VAL A 24 30.08 0.04 22.45
CA VAL A 24 30.29 -1.27 21.82
C VAL A 24 31.51 -1.15 20.89
N PRO A 25 32.37 -2.18 20.78
CA PRO A 25 33.47 -2.15 19.82
C PRO A 25 32.91 -2.01 18.38
N GLU A 26 33.34 -0.96 17.70
CA GLU A 26 32.91 -0.69 16.32
C GLU A 26 33.74 -1.46 15.28
N ILE A 27 33.11 -1.74 14.13
CA ILE A 27 33.79 -2.31 12.97
C ILE A 27 34.50 -1.18 12.21
N LYS A 28 35.79 -1.01 12.49
CA LYS A 28 36.64 0.01 11.84
C LYS A 28 37.13 -0.46 10.46
N MET A 29 36.23 -0.51 9.48
CA MET A 29 36.57 -0.83 8.09
C MET A 29 35.91 0.14 7.10
N THR A 30 36.51 0.27 5.93
CA THR A 30 35.91 1.04 4.82
C THR A 30 34.78 0.25 4.14
N SER A 31 33.98 0.94 3.32
CA SER A 31 32.81 0.34 2.66
C SER A 31 33.15 -0.83 1.74
N VAL A 32 34.27 -0.76 1.00
CA VAL A 32 34.66 -1.78 0.02
C VAL A 32 35.03 -3.14 0.63
N PRO A 33 35.92 -3.24 1.65
CA PRO A 33 36.17 -4.52 2.32
C PRO A 33 34.92 -5.05 3.03
N LEU A 34 34.06 -4.17 3.56
CA LEU A 34 32.79 -4.60 4.14
C LEU A 34 31.87 -5.22 3.09
N LEU A 35 31.78 -4.61 1.90
CA LEU A 35 31.04 -5.14 0.75
C LEU A 35 31.60 -6.49 0.29
N ALA A 36 32.92 -6.62 0.20
CA ALA A 36 33.60 -7.86 -0.17
C ALA A 36 33.25 -9.02 0.78
N ALA A 37 33.17 -8.72 2.08
CA ALA A 37 32.85 -9.68 3.13
C ALA A 37 31.34 -9.93 3.30
N ALA A 38 30.48 -9.04 2.83
CA ALA A 38 29.06 -8.98 3.19
C ALA A 38 28.29 -10.30 3.01
N ILE A 39 28.48 -10.97 1.86
CA ILE A 39 27.76 -12.23 1.55
C ILE A 39 28.13 -13.34 2.53
N HIS A 40 29.42 -13.46 2.87
CA HIS A 40 29.88 -14.48 3.81
C HIS A 40 29.59 -14.09 5.25
N MET A 41 29.77 -12.82 5.60
CA MET A 41 29.45 -12.30 6.93
C MET A 41 27.96 -12.51 7.25
N GLY A 42 27.08 -12.24 6.28
CA GLY A 42 25.64 -12.48 6.40
C GLY A 42 25.35 -13.95 6.70
N LYS A 43 25.86 -14.89 5.89
CA LYS A 43 25.62 -16.33 6.12
C LYS A 43 26.26 -16.86 7.40
N PHE A 44 27.39 -16.31 7.83
CA PHE A 44 28.05 -16.69 9.07
C PHE A 44 27.21 -16.27 10.28
N CYS A 45 26.79 -15.00 10.29
CA CYS A 45 25.96 -14.46 11.34
C CYS A 45 24.53 -15.00 11.30
N ASP A 46 24.06 -15.47 10.15
CA ASP A 46 22.82 -16.23 10.08
C ASP A 46 22.92 -17.57 10.81
N ARG A 47 24.03 -18.32 10.68
CA ARG A 47 24.16 -19.65 11.30
C ARG A 47 24.38 -19.58 12.81
N GLN A 48 25.25 -18.69 13.26
CA GLN A 48 25.59 -18.52 14.67
C GLN A 48 24.52 -17.71 15.42
N SER A 49 23.80 -16.85 14.70
CA SER A 49 22.83 -15.90 15.25
C SER A 49 21.48 -16.02 14.53
N LYS A 50 21.02 -17.26 14.28
CA LYS A 50 19.70 -17.54 13.66
C LYS A 50 18.55 -16.78 14.33
N VAL A 51 18.72 -16.43 15.61
CA VAL A 51 17.83 -15.52 16.33
C VAL A 51 18.28 -14.06 16.11
N LEU A 52 19.52 -13.68 16.40
CA LEU A 52 19.90 -12.29 16.70
C LEU A 52 19.87 -11.27 15.54
N LEU A 53 20.39 -11.60 14.34
CA LEU A 53 20.41 -10.60 13.24
C LEU A 53 18.99 -10.37 12.71
N LEU A 54 18.27 -11.47 12.57
CA LEU A 54 16.88 -11.44 12.17
C LEU A 54 15.98 -10.87 13.27
N GLU A 55 16.28 -11.14 14.53
CA GLU A 55 15.59 -10.57 15.69
C GLU A 55 15.83 -9.08 15.80
N PHE A 56 17.04 -8.59 15.53
CA PHE A 56 17.30 -7.15 15.45
C PHE A 56 16.43 -6.50 14.37
N MET A 57 16.36 -7.11 13.18
CA MET A 57 15.52 -6.59 12.08
C MET A 57 14.03 -6.67 12.42
N LEU A 58 13.57 -7.77 13.01
CA LEU A 58 12.19 -7.95 13.45
C LEU A 58 11.84 -6.96 14.58
N CYS A 59 12.75 -6.74 15.53
CA CYS A 59 12.57 -5.81 16.65
C CYS A 59 12.43 -4.39 16.14
N ASN A 60 13.31 -3.98 15.23
CA ASN A 60 13.24 -2.66 14.62
C ASN A 60 11.95 -2.47 13.80
N GLN A 61 11.50 -3.53 13.10
CA GLN A 61 10.28 -3.51 12.31
C GLN A 61 9.00 -3.53 13.17
N GLU A 62 8.99 -4.20 14.32
CA GLU A 62 7.82 -4.28 15.20
C GLU A 62 7.69 -3.07 16.13
N HIS A 63 8.80 -2.59 16.70
CA HIS A 63 8.78 -1.49 17.66
C HIS A 63 8.89 -0.11 17.01
N HIS A 64 9.50 -0.01 15.83
CA HIS A 64 9.86 1.27 15.18
C HIS A 64 10.69 2.22 16.06
N ASP A 65 11.27 1.71 17.16
CA ASP A 65 12.06 2.45 18.13
C ASP A 65 13.45 1.77 18.27
N PRO A 66 14.55 2.41 17.85
CA PRO A 66 15.88 1.79 17.89
C PRO A 66 16.42 1.56 19.32
N ARG A 67 15.87 2.26 20.32
CA ARG A 67 16.32 2.18 21.72
C ARG A 67 16.03 0.83 22.37
N LYS A 68 14.95 0.16 21.95
CA LYS A 68 14.52 -1.12 22.52
C LYS A 68 15.32 -2.30 21.98
N CYS A 69 15.97 -2.13 20.83
CA CYS A 69 16.67 -3.19 20.10
C CYS A 69 18.21 -3.07 20.21
N LEU A 70 18.71 -2.32 21.20
CA LEU A 70 20.14 -2.06 21.34
C LEU A 70 20.90 -3.34 21.66
N THR A 71 20.37 -4.17 22.55
CA THR A 71 20.96 -5.44 23.00
C THR A 71 21.29 -6.37 21.83
N GLU A 72 20.33 -6.60 20.95
CA GLU A 72 20.43 -7.42 19.76
C GLU A 72 21.42 -6.80 18.77
N GLY A 73 21.40 -5.47 18.63
CA GLY A 73 22.36 -4.72 17.82
C GLY A 73 23.82 -4.96 18.26
N LYS A 74 24.09 -4.97 19.58
CA LYS A 74 25.44 -5.27 20.11
C LYS A 74 25.90 -6.66 19.68
N GLU A 75 25.00 -7.62 19.74
CA GLU A 75 25.32 -9.00 19.42
C GLU A 75 25.59 -9.18 17.92
N VAL A 76 24.82 -8.52 17.06
CA VAL A 76 25.08 -8.47 15.61
C VAL A 76 26.47 -7.91 15.32
N THR A 77 26.83 -6.78 15.94
CA THR A 77 28.17 -6.19 15.79
C THR A 77 29.26 -7.13 16.33
N SER A 78 29.01 -7.81 17.46
CA SER A 78 29.93 -8.82 18.00
C SER A 78 30.16 -9.98 17.03
N CYS A 79 29.11 -10.43 16.31
CA CYS A 79 29.22 -11.47 15.31
C CYS A 79 30.05 -11.01 14.11
N GLY A 80 29.81 -9.79 13.62
CA GLY A 80 30.59 -9.19 12.55
C GLY A 80 32.09 -9.13 12.90
N LEU A 81 32.42 -8.68 14.11
CA LEU A 81 33.81 -8.66 14.60
C LEU A 81 34.43 -10.06 14.69
N LYS A 82 33.68 -11.06 15.19
CA LYS A 82 34.15 -12.47 15.23
C LYS A 82 34.47 -12.98 13.84
N PHE A 83 33.58 -12.76 12.86
CA PHE A 83 33.79 -13.20 11.48
C PHE A 83 35.00 -12.53 10.85
N LEU A 84 35.13 -11.20 10.99
CA LEU A 84 36.26 -10.45 10.44
C LEU A 84 37.59 -10.84 11.10
N GLY A 85 37.55 -11.16 12.40
CA GLY A 85 38.70 -11.72 13.11
C GLY A 85 39.14 -13.08 12.56
N LEU A 86 38.19 -13.96 12.24
CA LEU A 86 38.47 -15.25 11.61
C LEU A 86 38.98 -15.09 10.18
N LEU A 87 38.36 -14.20 9.40
CA LEU A 87 38.75 -13.92 8.02
C LEU A 87 40.18 -13.38 7.95
N LYS A 88 40.53 -12.44 8.83
CA LYS A 88 41.89 -11.88 8.93
C LYS A 88 42.94 -12.92 9.31
N LYS A 89 42.61 -13.87 10.19
CA LYS A 89 43.55 -14.93 10.61
C LYS A 89 43.79 -15.97 9.53
N ASN A 90 42.76 -16.28 8.73
CA ASN A 90 42.79 -17.42 7.83
C ASN A 90 43.02 -17.07 6.35
N CYS A 91 42.40 -16.00 5.85
CA CYS A 91 42.32 -15.68 4.41
C CYS A 91 42.65 -14.20 4.12
N ALA A 92 43.60 -13.62 4.87
CA ALA A 92 43.95 -12.19 4.77
C ALA A 92 44.44 -11.81 3.37
N ASP A 93 45.28 -12.64 2.76
CA ASP A 93 45.92 -12.33 1.48
C ASP A 93 44.90 -12.30 0.33
N GLN A 94 44.12 -13.37 0.18
CA GLN A 94 43.08 -13.47 -0.85
C GLN A 94 42.01 -12.40 -0.68
N PHE A 95 41.66 -12.08 0.57
CA PHE A 95 40.70 -11.04 0.88
C PHE A 95 41.23 -9.66 0.46
N THR A 96 42.51 -9.40 0.70
CA THR A 96 43.17 -8.13 0.36
C THR A 96 43.18 -7.88 -1.13
N ASP A 97 43.57 -8.88 -1.91
CA ASP A 97 43.58 -8.79 -3.37
C ASP A 97 42.16 -8.54 -3.92
N TYR A 98 41.17 -9.25 -3.37
CA TYR A 98 39.79 -9.15 -3.81
C TYR A 98 39.18 -7.75 -3.55
N PHE A 99 39.28 -7.21 -2.33
CA PHE A 99 38.70 -5.89 -2.07
C PHE A 99 39.47 -4.77 -2.78
N GLN A 100 40.79 -4.92 -2.98
CA GLN A 100 41.58 -3.97 -3.76
C GLN A 100 41.14 -3.95 -5.23
N CYS A 101 40.80 -5.10 -5.80
CA CYS A 101 40.24 -5.16 -7.14
C CYS A 101 38.90 -4.41 -7.21
N ILE A 102 37.98 -4.63 -6.26
CA ILE A 102 36.69 -3.92 -6.23
C ILE A 102 36.91 -2.42 -6.13
N TYR A 103 37.88 -1.99 -5.31
CA TYR A 103 38.22 -0.58 -5.17
C TYR A 103 38.73 0.04 -6.47
N LYS A 104 39.59 -0.67 -7.22
CA LYS A 104 40.21 -0.17 -8.46
C LYS A 104 39.29 -0.27 -9.68
N HIS A 105 38.54 -1.36 -9.80
CA HIS A 105 37.81 -1.75 -11.02
C HIS A 105 36.29 -1.80 -10.86
N GLY A 106 35.76 -1.54 -9.66
CA GLY A 106 34.32 -1.55 -9.38
C GLY A 106 33.55 -0.29 -9.80
N GLY A 107 34.25 0.78 -10.19
CA GLY A 107 33.62 2.03 -10.59
C GLY A 107 32.82 2.71 -9.46
N ARG A 108 31.86 3.57 -9.82
CA ARG A 108 31.04 4.32 -8.83
C ARG A 108 30.12 3.42 -8.00
N THR A 109 29.75 2.25 -8.52
CA THR A 109 28.80 1.32 -7.92
C THR A 109 29.45 0.14 -7.21
N PHE A 110 30.79 0.10 -7.14
CA PHE A 110 31.55 -1.03 -6.58
C PHE A 110 31.13 -2.39 -7.16
N SER A 111 30.98 -2.47 -8.49
CA SER A 111 30.61 -3.70 -9.19
C SER A 111 31.62 -4.82 -8.97
N ILE A 112 31.12 -6.03 -8.73
CA ILE A 112 31.91 -7.23 -8.44
C ILE A 112 32.27 -8.00 -9.73
N GLU A 113 31.63 -7.68 -10.85
CA GLU A 113 31.74 -8.42 -12.12
C GLU A 113 33.18 -8.53 -12.63
N ASN A 114 33.94 -7.44 -12.53
CA ASN A 114 35.32 -7.38 -12.98
C ASN A 114 36.29 -8.18 -12.08
N CYS A 115 35.88 -8.50 -10.86
CA CYS A 115 36.72 -9.11 -9.83
C CYS A 115 36.36 -10.57 -9.51
N ARG A 116 35.54 -11.23 -10.35
CA ARG A 116 35.13 -12.63 -10.15
C ARG A 116 36.33 -13.59 -10.08
N LYS A 117 37.41 -13.32 -10.84
CA LYS A 117 38.64 -14.13 -10.80
C LYS A 117 39.27 -14.24 -9.42
N LEU A 118 39.24 -13.14 -8.65
CA LEU A 118 39.76 -13.07 -7.28
C LEU A 118 38.72 -13.51 -6.25
N GLN A 119 37.44 -13.55 -6.63
CA GLN A 119 36.37 -14.03 -5.77
C GLN A 119 36.44 -15.54 -5.53
N TYR A 120 36.69 -16.35 -6.57
CA TYR A 120 36.79 -17.80 -6.45
C TYR A 120 37.84 -18.29 -5.42
N PRO A 121 39.11 -17.81 -5.43
CA PRO A 121 40.10 -18.23 -4.45
C PRO A 121 39.77 -17.78 -3.03
N LEU A 122 39.10 -16.63 -2.86
CA LEU A 122 38.59 -16.21 -1.56
C LEU A 122 37.47 -17.15 -1.06
N ASP A 123 36.50 -17.46 -1.93
CA ASP A 123 35.39 -18.37 -1.63
C ASP A 123 35.92 -19.76 -1.26
N GLU A 124 36.94 -20.26 -1.97
CA GLU A 124 37.63 -21.52 -1.68
C GLU A 124 38.35 -21.49 -0.34
N CYS A 125 39.10 -20.43 -0.03
CA CYS A 125 39.78 -20.30 1.26
C CYS A 125 38.79 -20.30 2.44
N ILE A 126 37.68 -19.59 2.31
CA ILE A 126 36.63 -19.54 3.33
C ILE A 126 35.97 -20.92 3.48
N LYS A 127 35.72 -21.63 2.37
CA LYS A 127 35.17 -22.99 2.39
C LYS A 127 36.10 -23.96 3.14
N MET A 128 37.40 -23.93 2.84
CA MET A 128 38.39 -24.85 3.42
C MET A 128 38.71 -24.55 4.89
N LYS A 129 38.90 -23.27 5.26
CA LYS A 129 39.38 -22.88 6.60
C LYS A 129 38.28 -22.55 7.60
N ILE A 130 37.18 -21.95 7.12
CA ILE A 130 36.05 -21.51 7.98
C ILE A 130 34.88 -22.51 7.89
N GLY A 131 34.89 -23.42 6.91
CA GLY A 131 33.81 -24.41 6.73
C GLY A 131 32.52 -23.80 6.21
N GLN A 132 32.61 -22.63 5.58
CA GLN A 132 31.45 -21.91 5.07
C GLN A 132 31.51 -21.79 3.55
N GLU A 133 30.56 -22.44 2.90
CA GLU A 133 30.35 -22.25 1.47
C GLU A 133 29.56 -20.96 1.21
N ARG A 134 29.76 -20.36 0.05
CA ARG A 134 28.96 -19.22 -0.40
C ARG A 134 27.46 -19.58 -0.49
N PRO A 135 26.53 -18.73 -0.03
CA PRO A 135 25.10 -18.96 -0.22
C PRO A 135 24.73 -18.93 -1.70
N GLU A 136 23.69 -19.71 -2.04
CA GLU A 136 23.04 -19.67 -3.34
C GLU A 136 22.35 -18.33 -3.58
N LEU A 137 22.10 -18.03 -4.86
CA LEU A 137 21.32 -16.86 -5.24
C LEU A 137 19.90 -16.98 -4.66
N GLY A 138 19.43 -15.91 -4.01
CA GLY A 138 18.13 -15.89 -3.34
C GLY A 138 18.12 -16.39 -1.89
N TYR A 139 19.22 -16.88 -1.34
CA TYR A 139 19.31 -17.30 0.07
C TYR A 139 18.86 -16.20 1.07
N PHE A 140 19.19 -14.94 0.79
CA PHE A 140 18.80 -13.80 1.62
C PHE A 140 17.39 -13.28 1.32
N ASN A 141 16.80 -13.66 0.19
CA ASN A 141 15.46 -13.23 -0.21
C ASN A 141 14.36 -14.16 0.32
N ARG A 142 14.74 -15.29 0.91
CA ARG A 142 13.78 -16.21 1.53
C ARG A 142 13.25 -15.60 2.82
N VAL A 143 11.93 -15.67 2.99
CA VAL A 143 11.29 -15.33 4.27
C VAL A 143 11.80 -16.29 5.33
N ARG A 144 12.21 -15.74 6.47
CA ARG A 144 12.75 -16.52 7.59
C ARG A 144 11.81 -16.37 8.76
N LEU A 145 11.40 -17.50 9.31
CA LEU A 145 10.63 -17.58 10.54
C LEU A 145 11.64 -17.57 11.69
N ILE A 146 11.42 -16.68 12.66
CA ILE A 146 12.30 -16.46 13.80
C ILE A 146 11.47 -16.71 15.04
N ASP A 147 11.91 -17.65 15.88
CA ASP A 147 11.29 -17.88 17.17
C ASP A 147 11.93 -16.93 18.18
N THR A 148 11.12 -16.05 18.76
CA THR A 148 11.57 -14.98 19.65
C THR A 148 10.91 -15.11 21.01
N ASN A 149 11.66 -14.83 22.07
CA ASN A 149 11.16 -14.93 23.44
C ASN A 149 10.39 -13.66 23.86
N ARG A 150 10.52 -12.57 23.09
CA ARG A 150 9.90 -11.28 23.42
C ARG A 150 8.43 -11.24 22.98
N PRO A 151 7.55 -10.58 23.76
CA PRO A 151 6.15 -10.45 23.38
C PRO A 151 6.01 -9.51 22.18
N ARG A 152 5.07 -9.82 21.28
CA ARG A 152 4.73 -8.94 20.15
C ARG A 152 4.18 -7.61 20.68
N PRO A 153 4.63 -6.45 20.15
CA PRO A 153 4.04 -5.15 20.49
C PRO A 153 2.57 -5.09 20.07
N THR A 154 1.70 -4.69 20.99
CA THR A 154 0.30 -4.41 20.65
C THR A 154 0.20 -3.05 19.97
N PRO A 155 -0.36 -2.93 18.75
CA PRO A 155 -0.57 -1.63 18.13
C PRO A 155 -1.52 -0.81 19.01
N LYS A 156 -1.18 0.47 19.23
CA LYS A 156 -2.11 1.38 19.89
C LYS A 156 -3.33 1.53 18.98
N PRO A 157 -4.57 1.39 19.50
CA PRO A 157 -5.75 1.58 18.67
C PRO A 157 -5.71 2.98 18.06
N ALA A 158 -5.91 3.06 16.75
CA ALA A 158 -6.14 4.34 16.10
C ALA A 158 -7.41 4.97 16.71
N PRO A 159 -7.47 6.30 16.87
CA PRO A 159 -8.72 6.95 17.22
C PRO A 159 -9.74 6.60 16.14
N MET A 160 -10.80 5.91 16.55
CA MET A 160 -11.90 5.60 15.65
C MET A 160 -12.51 6.93 15.19
N PRO A 161 -12.78 7.13 13.88
CA PRO A 161 -13.51 8.31 13.45
C PRO A 161 -14.88 8.33 14.14
N GLU A 162 -15.40 9.53 14.40
CA GLU A 162 -16.76 9.64 14.92
C GLU A 162 -17.74 8.90 14.01
N ARG A 163 -18.66 8.16 14.64
CA ARG A 163 -19.69 7.41 13.91
C ARG A 163 -20.55 8.41 13.13
N ILE A 164 -20.51 8.33 11.80
CA ILE A 164 -21.45 9.04 10.95
C ILE A 164 -22.87 8.58 11.34
N PRO A 165 -23.87 9.48 11.45
CA PRO A 165 -25.25 9.08 11.69
C PRO A 165 -25.69 7.99 10.72
N ASP A 166 -26.51 7.05 11.20
CA ASP A 166 -27.12 6.08 10.31
C ASP A 166 -27.97 6.81 9.28
N MET A 167 -28.00 6.23 8.07
CA MET A 167 -28.87 6.72 7.02
C MET A 167 -30.31 6.75 7.52
N PRO A 168 -31.09 7.81 7.23
CA PRO A 168 -32.48 7.86 7.60
C PRO A 168 -33.26 6.67 7.04
N ASP A 169 -34.26 6.22 7.79
CA ASP A 169 -35.20 5.19 7.35
C ASP A 169 -36.15 5.77 6.29
N PHE A 170 -35.81 5.56 5.01
CA PHE A 170 -36.55 6.12 3.87
C PHE A 170 -37.99 5.61 3.77
N ASP A 171 -38.31 4.44 4.36
CA ASP A 171 -39.66 3.87 4.31
C ASP A 171 -40.63 4.62 5.24
N SER A 172 -40.09 5.32 6.24
CA SER A 172 -40.85 6.12 7.20
C SER A 172 -41.05 7.58 6.77
N MET A 173 -40.32 8.02 5.73
CA MET A 173 -40.39 9.38 5.20
C MET A 173 -41.47 9.49 4.12
N PRO A 174 -42.17 10.63 4.02
CA PRO A 174 -43.11 10.85 2.92
C PRO A 174 -42.37 10.80 1.58
N ASP A 175 -43.01 10.17 0.60
CA ASP A 175 -42.51 10.14 -0.78
C ASP A 175 -42.23 11.59 -1.26
N PRO A 176 -41.13 11.84 -1.97
CA PRO A 176 -40.86 13.18 -2.47
C PRO A 176 -41.90 13.56 -3.54
N GLU A 177 -42.33 14.83 -3.56
CA GLU A 177 -43.34 15.36 -4.51
C GLU A 177 -42.99 15.04 -5.98
N THR A 178 -41.69 14.97 -6.29
CA THR A 178 -41.18 14.60 -7.62
C THR A 178 -41.51 13.16 -8.03
N LEU A 179 -41.66 12.25 -7.07
CA LEU A 179 -42.06 10.86 -7.31
C LEU A 179 -43.56 10.76 -7.57
N GLU A 180 -44.38 11.55 -6.87
CA GLU A 180 -45.82 11.64 -7.13
C GLU A 180 -46.12 12.18 -8.54
N ALA A 181 -45.43 13.25 -8.95
CA ALA A 181 -45.53 13.78 -10.31
C ALA A 181 -45.12 12.76 -11.38
N ARG A 182 -44.10 11.93 -11.11
CA ARG A 182 -43.69 10.83 -11.98
C ARG A 182 -44.71 9.69 -12.02
N LYS A 183 -45.33 9.33 -10.88
CA LYS A 183 -46.41 8.33 -10.83
C LYS A 183 -47.57 8.77 -11.73
N TYR A 184 -48.00 10.04 -11.63
CA TYR A 184 -49.04 10.61 -12.48
C TYR A 184 -48.69 10.57 -13.98
N LEU A 185 -47.46 10.97 -14.35
CA LEU A 185 -47.00 10.90 -15.75
C LEU A 185 -46.95 9.46 -16.29
N ASN A 186 -46.50 8.51 -15.46
CA ASN A 186 -46.44 7.09 -15.84
C ASN A 186 -47.84 6.48 -16.01
N GLU A 187 -48.80 6.85 -15.17
CA GLU A 187 -50.20 6.47 -15.32
C GLU A 187 -50.81 7.06 -16.60
N ALA A 188 -50.60 8.35 -16.86
CA ALA A 188 -51.05 8.99 -18.09
C ALA A 188 -50.43 8.34 -19.34
N MET A 189 -49.15 7.96 -19.27
CA MET A 189 -48.45 7.25 -20.34
C MET A 189 -48.95 5.82 -20.54
N ARG A 190 -49.29 5.10 -19.47
CA ARG A 190 -49.94 3.77 -19.55
C ARG A 190 -51.27 3.86 -20.30
N VAL A 191 -52.14 4.78 -19.89
CA VAL A 191 -53.44 4.99 -20.55
C VAL A 191 -53.26 5.37 -22.03
N TYR A 192 -52.28 6.21 -22.36
CA TYR A 192 -51.97 6.58 -23.74
C TYR A 192 -51.50 5.37 -24.59
N ILE A 193 -50.65 4.50 -24.03
CA ILE A 193 -50.17 3.29 -24.70
C ILE A 193 -51.33 2.30 -24.90
N ASP A 194 -52.17 2.10 -23.89
CA ASP A 194 -53.34 1.21 -23.97
C ASP A 194 -54.35 1.71 -25.02
N CYS A 195 -54.65 3.02 -25.07
CA CYS A 195 -55.48 3.62 -26.12
C CYS A 195 -54.88 3.45 -27.52
N LYS A 196 -53.56 3.55 -27.66
CA LYS A 196 -52.87 3.38 -28.96
C LYS A 196 -52.84 1.91 -29.40
N TYR A 197 -52.72 0.97 -28.46
CA TYR A 197 -52.81 -0.47 -28.73
C TYR A 197 -54.22 -0.88 -29.17
N VAL A 198 -55.26 -0.33 -28.54
CA VAL A 198 -56.65 -0.53 -28.96
C VAL A 198 -56.86 0.04 -30.38
N ASN A 199 -56.38 1.24 -30.68
CA ASN A 199 -56.50 1.82 -32.03
C ASN A 199 -55.73 1.04 -33.12
N PHE A 200 -54.64 0.36 -32.76
CA PHE A 200 -53.86 -0.47 -33.69
C PHE A 200 -54.54 -1.82 -34.00
N LEU A 201 -55.39 -2.32 -33.09
CA LEU A 201 -56.09 -3.60 -33.25
C LEU A 201 -57.43 -3.48 -34.01
N TYR A 202 -57.99 -2.27 -34.19
CA TYR A 202 -59.28 -2.04 -34.85
C TYR A 202 -59.19 -1.43 -36.27
N LEU A 203 -58.08 -1.64 -36.98
CA LEU A 203 -57.94 -1.29 -38.42
C LEU A 203 -58.11 -2.46 -39.39
N ASN A 204 -58.51 -3.65 -38.91
CA ASN A 204 -58.94 -4.77 -39.75
C ASN A 204 -60.37 -5.21 -39.37
N GLU A 205 -61.34 -4.94 -40.25
CA GLU A 205 -62.73 -5.47 -40.33
C GLU A 205 -63.83 -4.98 -39.35
N VAL A 206 -64.58 -3.97 -39.84
CA VAL A 206 -66.06 -3.79 -39.92
C VAL A 206 -67.01 -4.55 -38.95
N ILE A 207 -67.53 -3.79 -37.97
CA ILE A 207 -68.90 -3.71 -37.37
C ILE A 207 -69.40 -4.84 -36.44
N GLU A 208 -69.44 -4.60 -35.12
CA GLU A 208 -70.65 -4.31 -34.29
C GLU A 208 -70.25 -4.10 -32.82
N ASN A 209 -70.86 -3.11 -32.18
CA ASN A 209 -70.50 -2.49 -30.91
C ASN A 209 -70.30 -3.47 -29.72
N PRO A 210 -69.36 -3.15 -28.82
CA PRO A 210 -69.74 -2.94 -27.43
C PRO A 210 -69.51 -1.47 -27.07
N THR A 211 -70.58 -0.89 -26.54
CA THR A 211 -70.74 0.47 -26.03
C THR A 211 -69.51 1.00 -25.25
N CYS A 212 -68.67 1.79 -25.91
CA CYS A 212 -68.18 3.02 -25.29
C CYS A 212 -69.15 4.10 -25.74
N ASN A 213 -70.00 4.57 -24.83
CA ASN A 213 -71.06 5.51 -25.15
C ASN A 213 -70.47 6.76 -25.81
N ALA A 214 -70.83 6.90 -27.08
CA ALA A 214 -70.68 8.10 -27.85
C ALA A 214 -71.66 9.16 -27.31
N SER A 215 -71.10 10.26 -26.82
CA SER A 215 -71.66 11.56 -27.14
C SER A 215 -70.53 12.39 -27.73
N ASP A 216 -70.71 12.68 -29.02
CA ASP A 216 -70.03 13.68 -29.84
C ASP A 216 -68.77 13.25 -30.59
N VAL A 217 -68.99 12.50 -31.67
CA VAL A 217 -68.11 12.55 -32.84
C VAL A 217 -68.33 13.89 -33.54
N HIS A 218 -67.55 14.89 -33.14
CA HIS A 218 -67.00 15.85 -34.08
C HIS A 218 -65.51 16.04 -33.77
N LEU A 219 -64.69 15.47 -34.65
CA LEU A 219 -63.32 15.86 -34.90
C LEU A 219 -63.20 17.40 -34.90
N GLN A 220 -62.48 17.98 -33.94
CA GLN A 220 -61.13 18.49 -34.15
C GLN A 220 -60.68 19.32 -32.95
N ARG A 221 -59.42 19.10 -32.56
CA ARG A 221 -58.66 19.69 -31.45
C ARG A 221 -58.84 18.93 -30.13
N CYS A 222 -57.88 18.05 -29.86
CA CYS A 222 -57.43 17.77 -28.50
C CYS A 222 -57.00 19.10 -27.86
N HIS A 223 -57.97 19.86 -27.34
CA HIS A 223 -57.71 20.96 -26.45
C HIS A 223 -57.42 20.34 -25.09
N PHE A 224 -56.14 20.31 -24.72
CA PHE A 224 -55.72 20.22 -23.33
C PHE A 224 -56.47 21.29 -22.53
N SER A 225 -57.41 20.87 -21.69
CA SER A 225 -58.04 21.72 -20.69
C SER A 225 -57.72 21.19 -19.30
N SER A 226 -56.49 21.44 -18.85
CA SER A 226 -56.21 21.65 -17.44
C SER A 226 -55.33 22.92 -17.33
N PRO A 227 -55.63 23.88 -16.43
CA PRO A 227 -55.00 25.21 -16.46
C PRO A 227 -53.51 25.26 -16.10
N GLU A 228 -52.89 24.15 -15.68
CA GLU A 228 -51.56 24.19 -15.05
C GLU A 228 -50.39 23.85 -15.99
N LEU A 229 -50.67 23.47 -17.24
CA LEU A 229 -49.65 23.13 -18.24
C LEU A 229 -48.95 24.35 -18.90
N LYS A 230 -49.13 25.57 -18.36
CA LYS A 230 -48.39 26.77 -18.81
C LYS A 230 -47.05 26.98 -18.10
N LEU A 231 -46.76 26.27 -16.99
CA LEU A 231 -45.49 26.43 -16.29
C LEU A 231 -44.39 25.47 -16.84
N ALA A 232 -44.74 24.22 -17.16
CA ALA A 232 -43.77 23.21 -17.61
C ALA A 232 -43.19 23.45 -19.02
N LYS A 233 -43.80 24.33 -19.83
CA LYS A 233 -43.29 24.68 -21.17
C LYS A 233 -42.19 25.75 -21.15
N LYS A 234 -42.02 26.49 -20.05
CA LYS A 234 -40.91 27.45 -19.90
C LYS A 234 -39.61 26.75 -19.53
N ASP A 235 -39.68 25.71 -18.70
CA ASP A 235 -38.47 25.08 -18.14
C ASP A 235 -37.85 24.02 -19.06
N THR A 236 -38.62 23.51 -20.02
CA THR A 236 -38.13 22.53 -21.01
C THR A 236 -37.34 23.18 -22.16
N LEU A 237 -37.46 24.49 -22.39
CA LEU A 237 -36.64 25.19 -23.37
C LEU A 237 -35.24 25.56 -22.81
N ALA A 238 -35.08 25.61 -21.49
CA ALA A 238 -33.82 25.99 -20.84
C ALA A 238 -32.81 24.82 -20.70
N LEU A 239 -33.24 23.57 -20.87
CA LEU A 239 -32.38 22.39 -20.71
C LEU A 239 -31.75 21.87 -22.00
N ASN A 240 -32.14 22.41 -23.17
CA ASN A 240 -31.61 21.97 -24.46
C ASN A 240 -30.45 22.82 -25.01
N GLU A 241 -30.01 23.88 -24.31
CA GLU A 241 -28.87 24.72 -24.76
C GLU A 241 -27.53 24.44 -24.05
N THR A 242 -27.48 23.60 -23.01
CA THR A 242 -26.23 23.40 -22.22
C THR A 242 -25.60 22.01 -22.31
N ARG A 243 -25.93 21.20 -23.32
CA ARG A 243 -25.29 19.89 -23.53
C ARG A 243 -24.94 19.63 -24.98
N PHE A 244 -24.12 20.50 -25.56
CA PHE A 244 -23.41 20.21 -26.81
C PHE A 244 -22.08 20.98 -26.90
N TYR A 245 -21.32 21.07 -25.82
CA TYR A 245 -19.86 21.23 -25.88
C TYR A 245 -19.24 20.59 -24.64
N GLU A 246 -18.12 19.91 -24.88
CA GLU A 246 -17.21 19.23 -23.95
C GLU A 246 -17.43 17.72 -23.70
N GLN A 247 -16.48 17.00 -24.32
CA GLN A 247 -16.00 15.61 -24.15
C GLN A 247 -16.70 14.50 -24.93
#